data_AF-A0A5J4TET5-F1
#
_entry.id   AF-A0A5J4TET5-F1
#
_cell.length_a   1.000
_cell.length_b   1.000
_cell.length_c   1.000
_cell.angle_alpha   90.00
_cell.angle_beta   90.00
_cell.angle_gamma   90.00
#
_symmetry.space_group_name_H-M   'P 1'
#
loop_
_entity.id
_entity.type
_entity.pdbx_description
1 polymer ?
#
loop_
_entity_poly.entity_id
_entity_poly.type
_entity_poly.pdbx_seq_one_letter_code
_entity_poly.pdbx_strand_id
1 'polypeptide(L)'
;MLGQLAAEDEEVIASFVQELEAAESGQPGWVFVATLNDVDIFHRAYDKHIGLRAEGFIPEINIGMFNAFLKQPVNRPTFDKYCIDGSVSERQSPDCDLVILKFKCWPAAPRDVLLKRVYKSIEDKTFLIASTSITNFSFEQFLLQFLT
;
A
#
# COMPACT_ATOMS: atom_id res chain seq x y z
N MET A 1 10.16 -3.00 21.96
CA MET A 1 9.93 -2.33 20.67
C MET A 1 9.48 -3.29 19.58
N LEU A 2 10.24 -4.34 19.24
CA LEU A 2 9.84 -5.31 18.19
C LEU A 2 8.48 -6.02 18.44
N GLY A 3 8.16 -6.36 19.70
CA GLY A 3 6.89 -7.02 20.03
C GLY A 3 5.65 -6.12 19.99
N GLN A 4 5.79 -4.80 20.06
CA GLN A 4 4.67 -3.85 19.89
C GLN A 4 4.35 -3.65 18.41
N LEU A 5 5.39 -3.56 17.57
CA LEU A 5 5.25 -3.41 16.12
C LEU A 5 4.52 -4.60 15.46
N ALA A 6 4.67 -5.81 15.98
CA ALA A 6 4.01 -7.00 15.44
C ALA A 6 2.51 -7.07 15.78
N ALA A 7 2.08 -6.51 16.91
CA ALA A 7 0.67 -6.46 17.30
C ALA A 7 -0.11 -5.40 16.48
N GLU A 8 0.53 -4.25 16.24
CA GLU A 8 0.00 -3.20 15.37
C GLU A 8 -0.15 -3.70 13.90
N ASP A 9 0.76 -4.57 13.45
CA ASP A 9 0.67 -5.17 12.10
C ASP A 9 -0.55 -6.09 11.95
N GLU A 10 -0.82 -6.95 12.94
CA GLU A 10 -1.98 -7.84 12.90
C GLU A 10 -3.31 -7.08 12.99
N GLU A 11 -3.37 -5.97 13.74
CA GLU A 11 -4.55 -5.12 13.80
C GLU A 11 -4.82 -4.42 12.45
N VAL A 12 -3.77 -3.88 11.82
CA VAL A 12 -3.87 -3.27 10.49
C VAL A 12 -4.33 -4.30 9.46
N ILE A 13 -3.75 -5.50 9.48
CA ILE A 13 -4.13 -6.59 8.58
C ILE A 13 -5.58 -7.01 8.82
N ALA A 14 -5.98 -7.21 10.08
CA ALA A 14 -7.34 -7.61 10.43
C ALA A 14 -8.37 -6.58 9.95
N SER A 15 -8.06 -5.29 10.09
CA SER A 15 -8.89 -4.20 9.56
C SER A 15 -9.05 -4.27 8.03
N PHE A 16 -7.95 -4.46 7.29
CA PHE A 16 -8.00 -4.61 5.83
C PHE A 16 -8.79 -5.86 5.38
N VAL A 17 -8.60 -6.98 6.06
CA VAL A 17 -9.34 -8.22 5.76
C VAL A 17 -10.83 -8.03 6.02
N GLN A 18 -11.19 -7.40 7.14
CA GLN A 18 -12.59 -7.09 7.44
C GLN A 18 -13.22 -6.16 6.40
N GLU A 19 -12.47 -5.17 5.89
CA GLU A 19 -12.94 -4.31 4.79
C GLU A 19 -13.15 -5.09 3.49
N LEU A 20 -12.25 -6.02 3.15
CA LEU A 20 -12.38 -6.90 1.98
C LEU A 20 -13.57 -7.85 2.09
N GLU A 21 -13.86 -8.40 3.27
CA GLU A 21 -15.02 -9.28 3.46
C GLU A 21 -16.34 -8.49 3.40
N ALA A 22 -16.38 -7.31 4.03
CA ALA A 22 -17.58 -6.49 4.04
C ALA A 22 -17.86 -5.86 2.66
N ALA A 23 -16.85 -5.70 1.81
CA ALA A 23 -16.98 -5.25 0.42
C ALA A 23 -18.01 -6.05 -0.39
N GLU A 24 -18.08 -7.36 -0.18
CA GLU A 24 -19.01 -8.27 -0.85
C GLU A 24 -20.48 -8.05 -0.45
N SER A 25 -20.72 -7.35 0.67
CA SER A 25 -22.05 -7.15 1.27
C SER A 25 -22.71 -5.79 0.97
N GLY A 26 -22.07 -4.93 0.15
CA GLY A 26 -22.59 -3.60 -0.17
C GLY A 26 -22.44 -2.61 1.00
N GLN A 27 -21.19 -2.21 1.28
CA GLN A 27 -20.86 -1.40 2.46
C GLN A 27 -21.52 -0.01 2.49
N PRO A 28 -22.11 0.40 3.63
CA PRO A 28 -22.62 1.75 3.82
C PRO A 28 -21.53 2.82 3.72
N GLY A 29 -21.78 3.87 2.94
CA GLY A 29 -20.94 5.07 2.88
C GLY A 29 -19.89 5.10 1.78
N TRP A 30 -19.71 4.02 1.01
CA TRP A 30 -18.97 4.07 -0.25
C TRP A 30 -19.86 4.60 -1.37
N VAL A 31 -19.36 5.59 -2.11
CA VAL A 31 -20.05 6.22 -3.22
C VAL A 31 -19.32 5.86 -4.51
N PHE A 32 -20.06 5.31 -5.47
CA PHE A 32 -19.54 5.02 -6.81
C PHE A 32 -19.12 6.30 -7.53
N VAL A 33 -17.94 6.28 -8.15
CA VAL A 33 -17.37 7.40 -8.91
C VAL A 33 -17.44 7.14 -10.41
N ALA A 34 -16.82 6.05 -10.87
CA ALA A 34 -16.68 5.72 -12.28
C ALA A 34 -16.22 4.28 -12.48
N THR A 35 -16.41 3.75 -13.69
CA THR A 35 -15.78 2.53 -14.18
C THR A 35 -14.71 2.88 -15.21
N LEU A 36 -13.49 2.38 -15.05
CA LEU A 36 -12.37 2.57 -15.98
C LEU A 36 -11.72 1.22 -16.29
N ASN A 37 -11.75 0.78 -17.55
CA ASN A 37 -11.18 -0.50 -17.98
C ASN A 37 -11.63 -1.70 -17.10
N ASP A 38 -12.95 -1.85 -16.90
CA ASP A 38 -13.56 -2.89 -16.07
C ASP A 38 -13.15 -2.84 -14.58
N VAL A 39 -12.67 -1.68 -14.12
CA VAL A 39 -12.41 -1.37 -12.72
C VAL A 39 -13.39 -0.31 -12.23
N ASP A 40 -14.23 -0.68 -11.27
CA ASP A 40 -15.12 0.23 -10.55
C ASP A 40 -14.35 0.96 -9.45
N ILE A 41 -14.56 2.27 -9.36
CA ILE A 41 -13.91 3.16 -8.41
C ILE A 41 -14.96 3.74 -7.47
N PHE A 42 -14.67 3.67 -6.18
CA PHE A 42 -15.50 4.19 -5.11
C PHE A 42 -14.68 5.14 -4.23
N HIS A 43 -15.37 6.09 -3.61
CA HIS A 43 -14.78 6.92 -2.57
C HIS A 43 -15.67 6.96 -1.34
N ARG A 44 -15.05 7.24 -0.19
CA ARG A 44 -15.74 7.49 1.06
C ARG A 44 -15.10 8.69 1.73
N ALA A 45 -15.90 9.68 2.06
CA ALA A 45 -15.43 10.82 2.83
C ALA A 45 -15.41 10.47 4.32
N TYR A 46 -14.29 10.78 4.96
CA TYR A 46 -14.15 10.90 6.41
C TYR A 46 -13.91 12.39 6.72
N ASP A 47 -14.12 12.84 7.96
CA ASP A 47 -14.03 14.27 8.33
C ASP A 47 -12.82 15.01 7.73
N LYS A 48 -11.62 14.41 7.83
CA LYS A 48 -10.36 14.99 7.31
C LYS A 48 -9.65 14.10 6.30
N HIS A 49 -10.24 12.97 5.92
CA HIS A 49 -9.59 11.95 5.09
C HIS A 49 -10.53 11.48 4.00
N ILE A 50 -9.95 10.91 2.94
CA ILE A 50 -10.72 10.30 1.86
C ILE A 50 -10.26 8.85 1.74
N GLY A 51 -11.19 7.93 1.81
CA GLY A 51 -11.00 6.55 1.40
C GLY A 51 -11.22 6.44 -0.10
N LEU A 52 -10.33 5.70 -0.77
CA LEU A 52 -10.47 5.32 -2.17
C LEU A 52 -10.47 3.79 -2.23
N ARG A 53 -11.35 3.24 -3.05
CA ARG A 53 -11.48 1.80 -3.28
C ARG A 53 -11.64 1.56 -4.76
N ALA A 54 -10.98 0.53 -5.27
CA ALA A 54 -11.04 0.14 -6.67
C ALA A 54 -11.14 -1.38 -6.75
N GLU A 55 -12.11 -1.87 -7.52
CA GLU A 55 -12.37 -3.30 -7.73
C GLU A 55 -12.56 -3.57 -9.21
N GLY A 56 -12.03 -4.68 -9.69
CA GLY A 56 -12.22 -5.06 -11.07
C GLY A 56 -11.65 -6.43 -11.36
N PHE A 57 -11.89 -6.87 -12.58
CA PHE A 57 -11.36 -8.12 -13.09
C PHE A 57 -10.29 -7.82 -14.15
N ILE A 58 -9.07 -8.29 -13.91
CA ILE A 58 -7.98 -8.18 -14.88
C ILE A 58 -7.81 -9.56 -15.53
N PRO A 59 -8.25 -9.75 -16.80
CA PRO A 59 -8.11 -11.03 -17.47
C PRO A 59 -6.62 -11.39 -17.66
N GLU A 60 -6.34 -12.69 -17.76
CA GLU A 60 -5.03 -13.22 -18.16
C GLU A 60 -3.87 -12.91 -17.19
N ILE A 61 -4.15 -12.43 -15.99
CA ILE A 61 -3.11 -12.14 -14.99
C ILE A 61 -2.74 -13.40 -14.19
N ASN A 62 -1.45 -13.72 -14.15
CA ASN A 62 -0.94 -14.68 -13.17
C ASN A 62 -0.79 -13.96 -11.82
N ILE A 63 -1.69 -14.25 -10.89
CA ILE A 63 -1.74 -13.55 -9.59
C ILE A 63 -0.44 -13.66 -8.79
N GLY A 64 0.26 -14.80 -8.88
CA GLY A 64 1.54 -15.00 -8.20
C GLY A 64 2.64 -14.09 -8.77
N MET A 65 2.73 -13.99 -10.09
CA MET A 65 3.67 -13.08 -10.76
C MET A 65 3.32 -11.62 -10.50
N PHE A 66 2.04 -11.27 -10.53
CA PHE A 66 1.59 -9.91 -10.25
C PHE A 66 1.89 -9.48 -8.81
N ASN A 67 1.61 -10.34 -7.84
CA ASN A 67 1.99 -10.13 -6.44
C ASN A 67 3.51 -9.95 -6.31
N ALA A 68 4.31 -10.84 -6.90
CA ALA A 68 5.77 -10.74 -6.87
C ALA A 68 6.28 -9.42 -7.50
N PHE A 69 5.65 -8.96 -8.57
CA PHE A 69 5.96 -7.70 -9.24
C PHE A 69 5.64 -6.49 -8.36
N LEU A 70 4.45 -6.45 -7.74
CA LEU A 70 4.02 -5.36 -6.84
C LEU A 70 4.85 -5.27 -5.56
N LYS A 71 5.36 -6.41 -5.07
CA LYS A 71 6.23 -6.45 -3.88
C LYS A 71 7.55 -5.69 -4.06
N GLN A 72 8.03 -5.46 -5.29
CA GLN A 72 9.30 -4.78 -5.53
C GLN A 72 9.10 -3.26 -5.71
N PRO A 73 9.56 -2.39 -4.79
CA PRO A 73 9.42 -0.94 -4.92
C PRO A 73 10.09 -0.39 -6.17
N VAL A 74 11.20 -1.00 -6.58
CA VAL A 74 11.96 -0.64 -7.78
C VAL A 74 11.15 -0.78 -9.07
N ASN A 75 10.10 -1.60 -9.06
CA ASN A 75 9.20 -1.73 -10.20
C ASN A 75 8.19 -0.58 -10.27
N ARG A 76 7.96 0.16 -9.18
CA ARG A 76 6.89 1.18 -9.10
C ARG A 76 6.99 2.24 -10.21
N PRO A 77 8.16 2.81 -10.54
CA PRO A 77 8.28 3.78 -11.63
C PRO A 77 7.95 3.23 -13.02
N THR A 78 7.95 1.90 -13.21
CA THR A 78 7.65 1.27 -14.51
C THR A 78 6.16 1.29 -14.85
N PHE A 79 5.28 1.39 -13.85
CA PHE A 79 3.82 1.37 -14.04
C PHE A 79 3.10 2.58 -13.42
N ASP A 80 3.74 3.29 -12.48
CA ASP A 80 3.19 4.50 -11.88
C ASP A 80 3.94 5.74 -12.39
N LYS A 81 3.32 6.44 -13.35
CA LYS A 81 3.91 7.63 -13.99
C LYS A 81 4.20 8.79 -13.02
N TYR A 82 3.59 8.78 -11.84
CA TYR A 82 3.80 9.78 -10.80
C TYR A 82 4.92 9.37 -9.83
N CYS A 83 5.25 8.08 -9.76
CA CYS A 83 6.40 7.61 -9.01
C CYS A 83 7.70 8.00 -9.74
N ILE A 84 8.63 8.61 -9.00
CA ILE A 84 9.97 8.98 -9.45
C ILE A 84 10.92 7.82 -9.13
N ASP A 85 10.83 7.30 -7.91
CA ASP A 85 11.73 6.28 -7.40
C ASP A 85 11.04 5.46 -6.29
N GLY A 86 11.49 4.23 -6.13
CA GLY A 86 11.05 3.34 -5.07
C GLY A 86 12.15 2.38 -4.64
N SER A 87 12.44 2.33 -3.35
CA SER A 87 13.51 1.49 -2.79
C SER A 87 13.10 0.87 -1.45
N VAL A 88 13.76 -0.25 -1.12
CA VAL A 88 13.68 -0.84 0.22
C VAL A 88 14.71 -0.15 1.09
N SER A 89 14.25 0.52 2.16
CA SER A 89 15.12 1.13 3.18
C SER A 89 15.60 0.07 4.17
N GLU A 90 14.72 -0.83 4.60
CA GLU A 90 15.04 -1.89 5.55
C GLU A 90 14.14 -3.11 5.32
N ARG A 91 14.69 -4.32 5.47
CA ARG A 91 13.88 -5.54 5.52
C ARG A 91 13.81 -6.05 6.96
N GLN A 92 12.62 -6.00 7.54
CA GLN A 92 12.39 -6.40 8.93
C GLN A 92 12.14 -7.90 9.06
N SER A 93 11.50 -8.52 8.07
CA SER A 93 11.29 -9.97 7.97
C SER A 93 11.07 -10.39 6.51
N PRO A 94 10.91 -11.70 6.20
CA PRO A 94 10.51 -12.14 4.86
C PRO A 94 9.18 -11.53 4.38
N ASP A 95 8.29 -11.23 5.32
CA ASP A 95 6.93 -10.74 5.07
C ASP A 95 6.72 -9.27 5.47
N CYS A 96 7.79 -8.55 5.80
CA CYS A 96 7.72 -7.15 6.22
C CYS A 96 8.95 -6.34 5.77
N ASP A 97 8.71 -5.20 5.13
CA ASP A 97 9.75 -4.24 4.75
C ASP A 97 9.36 -2.79 5.03
N LEU A 98 10.38 -1.93 5.15
CA LEU A 98 10.26 -0.49 5.13
C LEU A 98 10.71 0.00 3.76
N VAL A 99 9.88 0.83 3.12
CA VAL A 99 10.15 1.34 1.77
C VAL A 99 9.98 2.83 1.69
N ILE A 100 10.79 3.44 0.84
CA ILE A 100 10.69 4.85 0.50
C ILE A 100 10.16 4.92 -0.93
N LEU A 101 9.06 5.64 -1.12
CA LEU A 101 8.52 5.97 -2.43
C LEU A 101 8.55 7.48 -2.63
N LYS A 102 8.98 7.92 -3.80
CA LYS A 102 9.07 9.34 -4.16
C LYS A 102 8.09 9.66 -5.28
N PHE A 103 7.24 10.66 -5.09
CA PHE A 103 6.18 11.01 -6.03
C PHE A 103 6.27 12.45 -6.55
N LYS A 104 5.94 12.64 -7.82
CA LYS A 104 5.64 13.93 -8.45
C LYS A 104 4.29 14.41 -7.93
N CYS A 105 4.20 15.66 -7.48
CA CYS A 105 2.97 16.21 -6.90
C CYS A 105 2.65 17.61 -7.43
N TRP A 106 2.55 17.84 -8.74
CA TRP A 106 2.24 19.19 -9.26
C TRP A 106 0.86 19.70 -8.80
N PRO A 107 0.71 20.96 -8.32
CA PRO A 107 1.71 22.04 -8.29
C PRO A 107 2.63 22.09 -7.07
N ALA A 108 2.49 21.17 -6.12
CA ALA A 108 3.37 21.06 -4.97
C ALA A 108 4.74 20.45 -5.31
N ALA A 109 5.69 20.63 -4.38
CA ALA A 109 6.97 19.93 -4.45
C ALA A 109 6.76 18.40 -4.35
N PRO A 110 7.68 17.59 -4.91
CA PRO A 110 7.68 16.15 -4.72
C PRO A 110 7.52 15.73 -3.26
N ARG A 111 6.95 14.54 -3.06
CA ARG A 111 6.71 13.97 -1.73
C ARG A 111 7.40 12.62 -1.61
N ASP A 112 8.12 12.46 -0.51
CA ASP A 112 8.72 11.20 -0.11
C ASP A 112 7.82 10.58 0.96
N VAL A 113 7.52 9.30 0.82
CA VAL A 113 6.66 8.56 1.74
C VAL A 113 7.43 7.35 2.24
N LEU A 114 7.62 7.26 3.56
CA LEU A 114 8.14 6.08 4.24
C LEU A 114 6.98 5.19 4.66
N LEU A 115 6.96 3.98 4.14
CA LEU A 115 5.90 3.01 4.38
C LEU A 115 6.47 1.76 5.04
N LYS A 116 5.78 1.25 6.07
CA LYS A 116 5.90 -0.14 6.49
C LYS A 116 4.95 -0.96 5.64
N ARG A 117 5.43 -2.02 5.00
CA ARG A 117 4.59 -2.93 4.23
C ARG A 117 4.62 -4.31 4.84
N VAL A 118 3.45 -4.92 4.94
CA VAL A 118 3.28 -6.28 5.43
C VAL A 118 2.61 -7.11 4.34
N TYR A 119 3.11 -8.33 4.17
CA TYR A 119 2.65 -9.28 3.17
C TYR A 119 1.96 -10.46 3.84
N LYS A 120 0.79 -10.82 3.35
CA LYS A 120 0.08 -12.01 3.84
C LYS A 120 -0.54 -12.76 2.67
N SER A 121 -0.42 -14.09 2.68
CA SER A 121 -1.24 -14.93 1.83
C SER A 121 -2.47 -15.35 2.65
N ILE A 122 -3.65 -15.10 2.12
CA ILE A 122 -4.93 -15.50 2.70
C ILE A 122 -5.43 -16.63 1.82
N GLU A 123 -5.50 -17.84 2.37
CA GLU A 123 -5.77 -19.05 1.58
C GLU A 123 -4.77 -19.24 0.41
N ASP A 124 -5.03 -20.18 -0.49
CA ASP A 124 -4.07 -20.55 -1.54
C ASP A 124 -3.99 -19.55 -2.70
N LYS A 125 -4.87 -18.54 -2.75
CA LYS A 125 -5.03 -17.68 -3.94
C LYS A 125 -5.21 -16.19 -3.68
N THR A 126 -5.34 -15.77 -2.42
CA THR A 126 -5.48 -14.34 -2.09
C THR A 126 -4.17 -13.83 -1.51
N PHE A 127 -3.69 -12.70 -2.03
CA PHE A 127 -2.48 -12.05 -1.54
C PHE A 127 -2.81 -10.64 -1.08
N LEU A 128 -2.39 -10.31 0.13
CA LEU A 128 -2.54 -9.01 0.74
C LEU A 128 -1.18 -8.32 0.84
N ILE A 129 -1.13 -7.07 0.38
CA ILE A 129 -0.03 -6.14 0.63
C ILE A 129 -0.62 -4.94 1.38
N ALA A 130 -0.46 -4.92 2.70
CA ALA A 130 -0.86 -3.79 3.53
C ALA A 130 0.29 -2.80 3.63
N SER A 131 0.03 -1.50 3.48
CA SER A 131 1.05 -0.45 3.58
C SER A 131 0.58 0.65 4.53
N THR A 132 1.39 0.98 5.54
CA THR A 132 1.09 2.03 6.51
C THR A 132 2.22 3.05 6.54
N SER A 133 1.86 4.34 6.61
CA SER A 133 2.85 5.41 6.73
C SER A 133 3.47 5.40 8.10
N ILE A 134 4.80 5.44 8.17
CA ILE A 134 5.50 5.57 9.44
C ILE A 134 5.73 7.04 9.72
N THR A 135 4.95 7.61 10.63
CA THR A 135 5.04 9.04 10.97
C THR A 135 6.06 9.33 12.07
N ASN A 136 6.58 8.30 12.76
CA ASN A 136 7.47 8.43 13.93
C ASN A 136 8.88 7.86 13.69
N PHE A 137 9.47 8.06 12.51
CA PHE A 137 10.92 7.86 12.35
C PHE A 137 11.66 9.15 12.69
N SER A 138 12.71 9.07 13.51
CA SER A 138 13.58 10.23 13.72
C SER A 138 14.30 10.54 12.40
N PHE A 139 14.12 11.76 11.92
CA PHE A 139 14.73 12.29 10.69
C PHE A 139 16.25 12.09 10.63
N GLU A 140 16.91 11.98 11.78
CA GLU A 140 18.35 11.73 11.92
C GLU A 140 18.79 10.36 11.37
N GLN A 141 17.98 9.31 11.52
CA GLN A 141 18.31 7.99 10.97
C GLN A 141 18.12 7.92 9.45
N PHE A 142 17.16 8.68 8.92
CA PHE A 142 16.93 8.82 7.48
C PHE A 142 18.10 9.52 6.78
N LEU A 143 18.61 10.62 7.35
CA LEU A 143 19.74 11.36 6.79
C LEU A 143 21.03 10.53 6.69
N LEU A 144 21.27 9.63 7.65
CA LEU A 144 22.46 8.78 7.66
C LEU A 144 22.50 7.77 6.50
N GLN A 145 21.35 7.35 5.96
CA GLN A 145 21.29 6.43 4.81
C GLN A 145 21.54 7.11 3.46
N PHE A 146 21.40 8.44 3.37
CA PHE A 146 21.60 9.21 2.13
C PHE A 146 22.92 10.01 2.08
N LEU A 147 23.70 10.00 3.17
CA LEU A 147 24.96 10.74 3.29
C LEU A 147 26.21 9.84 3.40
N THR A 148 26.07 8.52 3.19
CA THR A 148 27.18 7.55 3.03
C THR A 148 27.13 6.91 1.66
#